data_AF-A0A535Y2A4-F1
#
_entry.id   AF-A0A535Y2A4-F1
#
_cell.length_a   1.000
_cell.length_b   1.000
_cell.length_c   1.000
_cell.angle_alpha   90.00
_cell.angle_beta   90.00
_cell.angle_gamma   90.00
#
_symmetry.space_group_name_H-M   'P 1'
#
loop_
_entity.id
_entity.type
_entity.pdbx_description
1 polymer ?
#
loop_
_entity_poly.entity_id
_entity_poly.type
_entity_poly.pdbx_seq_one_letter_code
_entity_poly.pdbx_strand_id
1 'polypeptide(L)' 'MQTQAFRAYHTISESFVDHGLFFVENSRYTRAMSVKTDPQQFAREVNRAGYATDPSYASKLIGLMDRYDLYRFDDV' A
#
# COMPACT_ATOMS: atom_id res chain seq x y z
N MET A 1 -6.38 -25.98 -8.90
CA MET A 1 -5.57 -24.80 -8.50
C MET A 1 -5.63 -23.80 -9.64
N GLN A 2 -6.09 -22.56 -9.41
CA GLN A 2 -5.92 -21.49 -10.39
C GLN A 2 -4.54 -20.87 -10.18
N THR A 3 -3.78 -20.74 -11.26
CA THR A 3 -2.52 -19.99 -11.29
C THR A 3 -2.86 -18.54 -11.64
N GLN A 4 -2.45 -17.60 -10.80
CA GLN A 4 -2.61 -16.16 -11.07
C GLN A 4 -1.32 -15.62 -11.67
N ALA A 5 -1.43 -14.76 -12.68
CA ALA A 5 -0.28 -14.07 -13.24
C ALA A 5 0.13 -12.90 -12.34
N PHE A 6 1.43 -12.71 -12.15
CA PHE A 6 2.00 -11.58 -11.42
C PHE A 6 2.82 -10.71 -12.37
N ARG A 7 2.81 -9.39 -12.14
CA ARG A 7 3.70 -8.47 -12.85
C ARG A 7 5.16 -8.80 -12.50
N ALA A 8 6.05 -8.65 -13.48
CA ALA A 8 7.49 -8.86 -13.32
C ALA A 8 8.23 -7.61 -13.81
N TYR A 9 9.36 -7.31 -13.19
CA TYR A 9 10.14 -6.09 -13.42
C TYR A 9 11.63 -6.43 -13.50
N HIS A 10 12.40 -5.60 -14.19
CA HIS A 10 13.85 -5.77 -14.31
C HIS A 10 14.59 -5.21 -13.10
N THR A 11 14.02 -4.20 -12.44
CA THR A 11 14.61 -3.59 -11.24
C THR A 11 13.58 -3.44 -10.11
N ILE A 12 14.08 -3.34 -8.89
CA ILE A 12 13.24 -3.06 -7.72
C ILE A 12 12.58 -1.67 -7.86
N SER A 13 13.30 -0.68 -8.38
CA SER A 13 12.78 0.68 -8.58
C SER A 13 11.58 0.72 -9.52
N GLU A 14 11.60 -0.06 -10.61
CA GLU A 14 10.44 -0.20 -11.51
C GLU A 14 9.20 -0.70 -10.78
N SER A 15 9.37 -1.69 -9.88
CA SER A 15 8.25 -2.23 -9.10
C SER A 15 7.63 -1.20 -8.16
N PHE A 16 8.45 -0.36 -7.53
CA PHE A 16 7.97 0.71 -6.65
C PHE A 16 7.27 1.82 -7.42
N VAL A 17 7.80 2.21 -8.58
CA VAL A 17 7.17 3.22 -9.45
C VAL A 17 5.81 2.73 -9.95
N ASP A 18 5.73 1.50 -10.47
CA ASP A 18 4.46 0.93 -10.94
C ASP A 18 3.45 0.75 -9.80
N HIS A 19 3.89 0.39 -8.59
CA HIS A 19 3.03 0.29 -7.42
C HIS A 19 2.47 1.66 -6.99
N GLY A 20 3.29 2.72 -7.04
CA GLY A 20 2.84 4.09 -6.81
C GLY A 20 1.84 4.55 -7.86
N LEU A 21 2.14 4.34 -9.16
CA LEU A 21 1.25 4.67 -10.27
C LEU A 21 -0.09 3.94 -10.17
N PHE A 22 -0.09 2.67 -9.74
CA PHE A 22 -1.31 1.92 -9.52
C PHE A 22 -2.30 2.61 -8.55
N PHE A 23 -1.81 3.26 -7.49
CA PHE A 23 -2.67 4.03 -6.58
C PHE A 23 -3.11 5.37 -7.17
N VAL A 24 -2.26 6.01 -7.96
CA VAL A 24 -2.53 7.32 -8.59
C VAL A 24 -3.56 7.19 -9.72
N GLU A 25 -3.40 6.20 -10.59
CA GLU A 25 -4.20 6.03 -11.81
C GLU A 25 -5.56 5.38 -11.55
N ASN A 26 -5.67 4.56 -10.51
CA ASN A 26 -6.89 3.84 -10.19
C ASN A 26 -7.78 4.65 -9.24
N SER A 27 -8.87 5.19 -9.78
CA SER A 27 -9.81 6.07 -9.07
C SER A 27 -10.38 5.47 -7.78
N ARG A 28 -10.40 4.13 -7.62
CA ARG A 28 -10.83 3.48 -6.37
C ARG A 28 -9.98 3.88 -5.15
N TYR A 29 -8.73 4.31 -5.37
CA TYR A 29 -7.81 4.73 -4.31
C TYR A 29 -7.75 6.24 -4.08
N THR A 30 -8.61 7.04 -4.71
CA THR A 30 -8.62 8.51 -4.56
C THR A 30 -8.64 8.95 -3.08
N ARG A 31 -9.44 8.27 -2.25
CA ARG A 31 -9.50 8.58 -0.81
C ARG A 31 -8.20 8.24 -0.07
N ALA A 32 -7.54 7.13 -0.42
CA ALA A 32 -6.21 6.83 0.12
C ALA A 32 -5.22 7.93 -0.27
N MET A 33 -5.20 8.33 -1.54
CA MET A 33 -4.30 9.39 -2.02
C MET A 33 -4.54 10.76 -1.36
N SER A 34 -5.77 11.07 -0.94
CA SER A 34 -6.06 12.30 -0.19
C SER A 34 -5.47 12.34 1.23
N VAL A 35 -5.12 11.19 1.80
CA VAL A 35 -4.53 11.05 3.14
C VAL A 35 -3.11 10.49 3.09
N LYS A 36 -2.43 10.58 1.94
CA LYS A 36 -1.10 9.97 1.71
C LYS A 36 0.00 10.40 2.69
N THR A 37 -0.18 11.52 3.39
CA THR A 37 0.76 12.02 4.41
C THR A 37 0.51 11.43 5.80
N ASP A 38 -0.57 10.68 5.99
CA ASP A 38 -0.85 9.91 7.19
C ASP A 38 -0.79 8.41 6.81
N PRO A 39 0.31 7.73 7.09
CA PRO A 39 0.53 6.37 6.59
C PRO A 39 -0.41 5.34 7.24
N GLN A 40 -0.89 5.58 8.47
CA GLN A 40 -1.88 4.70 9.08
C GLN A 40 -3.26 4.88 8.44
N GLN A 41 -3.68 6.12 8.20
CA GLN A 41 -4.92 6.39 7.48
C GLN A 41 -4.85 5.91 6.04
N PHE A 42 -3.70 6.07 5.37
CA PHE A 42 -3.46 5.51 4.05
C PHE A 42 -3.68 3.98 4.02
N ALA A 43 -3.10 3.25 4.97
CA ALA A 43 -3.29 1.80 5.09
C ALA A 43 -4.76 1.39 5.27
N ARG A 44 -5.51 2.15 6.10
CA ARG A 44 -6.96 1.93 6.31
C ARG A 44 -7.76 2.19 5.04
N GLU A 45 -7.46 3.26 4.31
CA GLU A 45 -8.12 3.63 3.07
C GLU A 45 -7.83 2.66 1.92
N VAL A 46 -6.59 2.18 1.80
CA VAL A 46 -6.18 1.15 0.84
C VAL A 46 -6.91 -0.17 1.10
N ASN A 47 -7.05 -0.57 2.36
CA ASN A 47 -7.85 -1.74 2.74
C ASN A 47 -9.32 -1.56 2.34
N ARG A 48 -9.92 -0.42 2.72
CA ARG A 48 -11.32 -0.12 2.40
C ARG A 48 -11.62 -0.12 0.90
N ALA A 49 -10.65 0.28 0.09
CA ALA A 49 -10.73 0.25 -1.37
C ALA A 49 -10.50 -1.14 -2.00
N GLY A 50 -10.27 -2.18 -1.19
CA GLY A 50 -10.19 -3.57 -1.63
C GLY A 50 -8.84 -3.99 -2.22
N TYR A 51 -7.74 -3.40 -1.73
CA TYR A 51 -6.39 -3.85 -2.13
C TYR A 51 -6.10 -5.29 -1.72
N ALA A 52 -6.53 -5.67 -0.52
CA ALA A 52 -6.45 -7.03 0.00
C ALA A 52 -7.84 -7.49 0.43
N THR A 53 -8.10 -8.79 0.32
CA THR A 53 -9.38 -9.41 0.73
C THR A 53 -9.42 -9.73 2.22
N ASP A 54 -8.26 -9.71 2.90
CA ASP A 54 -8.17 -9.95 4.34
C ASP A 54 -8.69 -8.72 5.13
N PRO A 55 -9.74 -8.88 5.96
CA PRO A 55 -10.28 -7.78 6.77
C PRO A 55 -9.27 -7.22 7.77
N SER A 56 -8.24 -7.99 8.14
CA SER A 56 -7.17 -7.59 9.06
C SER A 56 -5.95 -6.98 8.36
N TYR A 57 -5.98 -6.75 7.04
CA TYR A 57 -4.81 -6.25 6.32
C TYR A 57 -4.29 -4.91 6.87
N ALA A 58 -5.17 -3.93 7.15
CA ALA A 58 -4.73 -2.63 7.65
C ALA A 58 -4.10 -2.73 9.04
N SER A 59 -4.70 -3.50 9.94
CA SER A 59 -4.17 -3.67 11.30
C SER A 59 -2.85 -4.44 11.33
N LYS A 60 -2.69 -5.45 10.46
CA LYS A 60 -1.40 -6.14 10.28
C LYS A 60 -0.32 -5.22 9.77
N LEU A 61 -0.61 -4.41 8.74
CA LEU A 61 0.35 -3.47 8.17
C LEU A 61 0.77 -2.41 9.19
N ILE A 62 -0.19 -1.78 9.88
CA ILE A 62 0.08 -0.79 10.93
C ILE A 62 0.88 -1.43 12.07
N GLY A 63 0.52 -2.65 12.49
CA GLY A 63 1.28 -3.37 13.52
C GLY A 63 2.73 -3.68 13.13
N LEU A 64 3.04 -3.83 11.84
CA LEU A 64 4.43 -3.92 11.36
C LEU A 64 5.14 -2.57 11.43
N MET A 65 4.45 -1.48 11.05
CA MET A 65 4.98 -0.13 11.13
C MET A 65 5.34 0.24 12.58
N ASP A 66 4.43 -0.02 13.52
CA ASP A 66 4.63 0.23 14.95
C ASP A 66 5.77 -0.64 15.52
N ARG A 67 5.75 -1.95 15.21
CA ARG A 67 6.72 -2.92 15.76
C ARG A 67 8.16 -2.58 15.40
N TYR A 68 8.37 -2.11 14.17
CA TYR A 68 9.70 -1.83 13.64
C TYR A 68 10.06 -0.34 13.67
N ASP A 69 9.23 0.48 14.31
CA ASP A 69 9.41 1.93 14.37
C ASP A 69 9.71 2.53 12.99
N LEU A 70 8.89 2.18 11.99
CA LEU A 70 9.16 2.57 10.60
C LEU A 70 8.95 4.07 10.36
N TYR A 71 8.21 4.74 11.25
CA TYR A 71 7.98 6.19 11.22
C TYR A 71 9.29 7.00 11.34
N ARG A 72 10.36 6.42 11.88
CA ARG A 72 11.69 7.04 11.93
C ARG A 72 12.26 7.42 10.54
N PHE A 73 11.67 6.89 9.47
CA PHE A 73 12.04 7.18 8.09
C PHE A 73 11.14 8.24 7.43
N ASP A 74 10.17 8.81 8.15
CA ASP A 74 9.29 9.86 7.61
C ASP A 74 9.92 11.26 7.71
N ASP A 75 10.94 11.45 8.56
CA ASP A 75 11.61 12.72 8.85
C ASP A 75 12.85 13.01 7.96
N VAL A 76 13.02 12.30 6.83
CA VAL A 76 14.13 12.51 5.87
C VAL A 76 13.79 13.44 4.72
#